data_AF-Q2IMS8-F1
#
_entry.id   AF-Q2IMS8-F1
#
_cell.length_a   1.000
_cell.length_b   1.000
_cell.length_c   1.000
_cell.angle_alpha   90.00
_cell.angle_beta   90.00
_cell.angle_gamma   90.00
#
_symmetry.space_group_name_H-M   'P 1'
#
loop_
_entity.id
_entity.type
_entity.pdbx_description
1 polymer ?
#
loop_
_entity_poly.entity_id
_entity_poly.type
_entity_poly.pdbx_seq_one_letter_code
_entity_poly.pdbx_strand_id
1 'polypeptide(L)'
;MLRSPVFLSALTFLAVALGVRAAQAPWREQFPGSYPRVVAPAEARFEFLPDELRIHLSDQTRSGRIIVFAHVEGGSLLGLLKPIVDGTVTVRRGDLADYALAIHGGEIGEHRLLKAMDRYVEREDMLERILEARAKGLRFGVQRCLYPICNRCLDGCKSVMRRDYPISMRVGERGNVEPGFAKGSCPRCGKCFVWCPSGVLRDSGSLTN
;
A
#
# COMPACT_ATOMS: atom_id res chain seq x y z
N MET A 1 -31.39 28.97 -37.54
CA MET A 1 -30.05 29.36 -37.03
C MET A 1 -29.06 28.19 -36.91
N LEU A 2 -29.48 26.96 -36.58
CA LEU A 2 -28.59 25.79 -36.41
C LEU A 2 -27.86 25.25 -37.67
N ARG A 3 -28.18 25.73 -38.88
CA ARG A 3 -27.57 25.27 -40.14
C ARG A 3 -26.64 26.30 -40.79
N SER A 4 -26.35 27.40 -40.09
CA SER A 4 -25.38 28.37 -40.61
C SER A 4 -23.99 27.72 -40.63
N PRO A 5 -23.25 27.77 -41.75
CA PRO A 5 -21.90 27.21 -41.84
C PRO A 5 -20.97 27.82 -40.78
N VAL A 6 -21.17 29.09 -40.43
CA VAL A 6 -20.42 29.78 -39.37
C VAL A 6 -20.68 29.17 -37.98
N PHE A 7 -21.93 28.80 -37.71
CA PHE A 7 -22.32 28.17 -36.45
C PHE A 7 -21.75 26.74 -36.35
N LEU A 8 -21.79 25.98 -37.45
CA LEU A 8 -21.20 24.65 -37.53
C LEU A 8 -19.68 24.69 -37.35
N SER A 9 -18.99 25.62 -38.01
CA SER A 9 -17.55 25.84 -37.81
C SER A 9 -17.22 26.20 -36.37
N ALA A 10 -17.93 27.16 -35.76
CA ALA A 10 -17.72 27.55 -34.36
C ALA A 10 -17.93 26.37 -33.39
N LEU A 11 -18.96 25.56 -33.61
CA LEU A 11 -19.25 24.38 -32.79
C LEU A 11 -18.14 23.32 -32.93
N THR A 12 -17.59 23.16 -34.13
CA THR A 12 -16.51 22.22 -34.42
C THR A 12 -15.21 22.66 -33.74
N PHE A 13 -14.86 23.94 -33.82
CA PHE A 13 -13.72 24.52 -33.11
C PHE A 13 -13.85 24.34 -31.59
N LEU A 14 -15.05 24.56 -31.04
CA LEU A 14 -15.31 24.38 -29.61
C LEU A 14 -15.14 22.90 -29.20
N ALA A 15 -15.67 21.96 -29.99
CA ALA A 15 -15.53 20.53 -29.75
C ALA A 15 -14.07 20.06 -29.81
N VAL A 16 -13.29 20.54 -30.79
CA VAL A 16 -11.86 20.25 -30.90
C VAL A 16 -11.09 20.85 -29.72
N ALA A 17 -11.35 22.10 -29.34
CA ALA A 17 -10.71 22.74 -28.19
C ALA A 17 -11.01 22.01 -26.87
N LEU A 18 -12.26 21.56 -26.67
CA LEU A 18 -12.66 20.74 -25.54
C LEU A 18 -11.97 19.37 -25.56
N GLY A 19 -11.89 18.72 -26.73
CA GLY A 19 -11.18 17.45 -26.91
C GLY A 19 -9.69 17.57 -26.60
N VAL A 20 -9.02 18.61 -27.09
CA VAL A 20 -7.60 18.88 -26.79
C VAL A 20 -7.40 19.16 -25.31
N ARG A 21 -8.27 19.97 -24.69
CA ARG A 21 -8.18 20.28 -23.25
C ARG A 21 -8.38 19.03 -22.39
N ALA A 22 -9.32 18.16 -22.74
CA ALA A 22 -9.55 16.88 -22.07
C ALA A 22 -8.36 15.93 -22.26
N ALA A 23 -7.78 15.87 -23.46
CA ALA A 23 -6.59 15.07 -23.74
C ALA A 23 -5.33 15.60 -23.02
N GLN A 24 -5.25 16.91 -22.76
CA GLN A 24 -4.16 17.54 -22.01
C GLN A 24 -4.33 17.48 -20.49
N ALA A 25 -5.53 17.21 -19.97
CA ALA A 25 -5.79 17.08 -18.54
C ALA A 25 -4.83 16.12 -17.81
N PRO A 26 -4.51 14.90 -18.31
CA PRO A 26 -3.54 14.02 -17.66
C PRO A 26 -2.09 14.56 -17.62
N TRP A 27 -1.76 15.55 -18.46
CA TRP A 27 -0.43 16.18 -18.48
C TRP A 27 -0.28 17.35 -17.49
N ARG A 28 -1.37 17.75 -16.82
CA ARG A 28 -1.37 18.83 -15.82
C ARG A 28 -1.33 18.35 -14.37
N GLU A 29 -1.20 17.04 -14.11
CA GLU A 29 -0.92 16.58 -12.76
C GLU A 29 0.43 17.13 -12.31
N GLN A 30 0.39 18.17 -11.47
CA GLN A 30 1.56 18.69 -10.79
C GLN A 30 1.90 17.71 -9.67
N PHE A 31 2.97 16.96 -9.87
CA PHE A 31 3.50 16.11 -8.83
C PHE A 31 4.44 16.93 -7.93
N PRO A 32 4.37 16.76 -6.59
CA PRO A 32 5.27 17.48 -5.71
C PRO A 32 6.70 16.99 -5.93
N GLY A 33 7.58 17.94 -6.22
CA GLY A 33 8.98 17.72 -6.60
C GLY A 33 9.90 17.43 -5.41
N SER A 34 9.62 16.40 -4.61
CA SER A 34 10.28 16.17 -3.32
C SER A 34 10.73 14.72 -3.08
N TYR A 35 11.50 14.53 -2.00
CA TYR A 35 11.86 13.19 -1.54
C TYR A 35 10.68 12.56 -0.79
N PRO A 36 10.45 11.26 -0.98
CA PRO A 36 9.41 10.57 -0.24
C PRO A 36 9.80 10.32 1.22
N ARG A 37 8.81 10.50 2.09
CA ARG A 37 8.86 10.05 3.49
C ARG A 37 7.82 8.94 3.70
N VAL A 38 8.20 7.95 4.50
CA VAL A 38 7.30 6.88 4.95
C VAL A 38 6.53 7.39 6.16
N VAL A 39 5.20 7.28 6.12
CA VAL A 39 4.35 7.53 7.29
C VAL A 39 4.66 6.50 8.37
N ALA A 40 4.65 6.94 9.63
CA ALA A 40 4.86 6.05 10.76
C ALA A 40 3.89 4.84 10.72
N PRO A 41 4.31 3.67 11.23
CA PRO A 41 3.43 2.53 11.37
C PRO A 41 2.16 2.89 12.14
N ALA A 42 1.03 2.30 11.77
CA ALA A 42 -0.23 2.54 12.49
C ALA A 42 -0.09 2.10 13.96
N GLU A 43 -0.54 2.94 14.88
CA GLU A 43 -0.66 2.56 16.28
C GLU A 43 -1.94 1.75 16.49
N ALA A 44 -1.81 0.65 17.21
CA ALA A 44 -2.88 -0.31 17.39
C ALA A 44 -2.89 -0.89 18.80
N ARG A 45 -4.09 -1.07 19.35
CA ARG A 45 -4.34 -1.83 20.58
C ARG A 45 -5.01 -3.15 20.23
N PHE A 46 -4.55 -4.22 20.85
CA PHE A 46 -4.98 -5.59 20.59
C PHE A 46 -5.84 -6.10 21.75
N GLU A 47 -7.04 -6.58 21.44
CA GLU A 47 -7.96 -7.26 22.36
C GLU A 47 -8.15 -8.70 21.88
N PHE A 48 -7.63 -9.65 22.67
CA PHE A 48 -7.69 -11.08 22.37
C PHE A 48 -8.92 -11.69 23.02
N LEU A 49 -9.84 -12.19 22.20
CA LEU A 49 -11.04 -12.91 22.59
C LEU A 49 -10.92 -14.40 22.22
N PRO A 50 -11.79 -15.30 22.71
CA PRO A 50 -11.65 -16.74 22.48
C PRO A 50 -11.56 -17.17 21.01
N ASP A 51 -12.33 -16.53 20.12
CA ASP A 51 -12.44 -16.88 18.70
C ASP A 51 -12.12 -15.73 17.74
N GLU A 52 -11.71 -14.58 18.27
CA GLU A 52 -11.33 -13.43 17.46
C GLU A 52 -10.29 -12.53 18.14
N LEU A 53 -9.57 -11.80 17.33
CA LEU A 53 -8.72 -10.69 17.71
C LEU A 53 -9.35 -9.40 17.19
N ARG A 54 -9.62 -8.47 18.10
CA ARG A 54 -10.01 -7.10 17.76
C ARG A 54 -8.81 -6.19 17.85
N ILE A 55 -8.58 -5.42 16.79
CA ILE A 55 -7.46 -4.50 16.67
C ILE A 55 -8.04 -3.11 16.50
N HIS A 56 -7.88 -2.27 17.52
CA HIS A 56 -8.32 -0.88 17.49
C HIS A 56 -7.18 0.00 16.99
N LEU A 57 -7.40 0.67 15.86
CA LEU A 57 -6.44 1.60 15.29
C LEU A 57 -6.61 2.97 15.95
N SER A 58 -5.50 3.57 16.36
CA SER A 58 -5.51 4.92 16.96
C SER A 58 -5.67 6.02 15.92
N ASP A 59 -5.26 5.71 14.68
CA ASP A 59 -5.30 6.65 13.56
C ASP A 59 -6.20 6.16 12.44
N GLN A 60 -6.81 7.10 11.72
CA GLN A 60 -7.45 6.80 10.46
C GLN A 60 -6.43 6.45 9.38
N THR A 61 -6.75 5.42 8.57
CA THR A 61 -5.99 5.08 7.37
C THR A 61 -6.75 5.52 6.12
N ARG A 62 -6.03 5.94 5.08
CA ARG A 62 -6.65 6.45 3.85
C ARG A 62 -7.34 5.35 3.03
N SER A 63 -6.85 4.12 3.09
CA SER A 63 -7.31 3.01 2.24
C SER A 63 -8.62 2.36 2.70
N GLY A 64 -9.09 2.62 3.92
CA GLY A 64 -10.17 1.85 4.55
C GLY A 64 -9.85 0.36 4.74
N ARG A 65 -8.59 -0.02 4.50
CA ARG A 65 -8.06 -1.38 4.59
C ARG A 65 -6.65 -1.34 5.14
N ILE A 66 -6.25 -2.41 5.83
CA ILE A 66 -4.92 -2.58 6.40
C ILE A 66 -4.49 -4.03 6.29
N ILE A 67 -3.18 -4.25 6.31
CA ILE A 67 -2.63 -5.60 6.48
C ILE A 67 -2.53 -5.89 7.97
N VAL A 68 -3.05 -7.04 8.39
CA VAL A 68 -2.68 -7.68 9.65
C VAL A 68 -1.60 -8.71 9.34
N PHE A 69 -0.50 -8.71 10.11
CA PHE A 69 0.62 -9.59 9.86
C PHE A 69 1.04 -10.36 11.11
N ALA A 70 1.66 -11.53 10.88
CA ALA A 70 2.34 -12.32 11.90
C ALA A 70 3.65 -12.87 11.35
N HIS A 71 4.73 -12.77 12.12
CA HIS A 71 5.99 -13.46 11.85
C HIS A 71 5.86 -14.91 12.33
N VAL A 72 6.27 -15.83 11.48
CA VAL A 72 6.32 -17.25 11.78
C VAL A 72 7.76 -17.71 11.93
N GLU A 73 7.94 -18.80 12.67
CA GLU A 73 9.24 -19.43 12.86
C GLU A 73 9.84 -19.84 11.50
N GLY A 74 11.16 -19.71 11.37
CA GLY A 74 11.85 -19.89 10.07
C GLY A 74 11.97 -18.63 9.21
N GLY A 75 11.57 -17.46 9.74
CA GLY A 75 11.85 -16.17 9.09
C GLY A 75 10.89 -15.83 7.96
N SER A 76 9.61 -16.16 8.10
CA SER A 76 8.57 -15.73 7.16
C SER A 76 7.56 -14.81 7.83
N LEU A 77 6.88 -13.98 7.05
CA LEU A 77 5.76 -13.15 7.47
C LEU A 77 4.52 -13.54 6.68
N LEU A 78 3.45 -13.83 7.40
CA LEU A 78 2.12 -14.02 6.84
C LEU A 78 1.33 -12.72 6.94
N GLY A 79 0.59 -12.39 5.88
CA GLY A 79 -0.20 -11.16 5.84
C GLY A 79 -1.62 -11.41 5.34
N LEU A 80 -2.55 -10.64 5.90
CA LEU A 80 -3.99 -10.71 5.61
C LEU A 80 -4.54 -9.30 5.47
N LEU A 81 -5.15 -9.02 4.33
CA LEU A 81 -5.81 -7.75 4.03
C LEU A 81 -7.22 -7.74 4.63
N LYS A 82 -7.44 -6.86 5.61
CA LYS A 82 -8.76 -6.67 6.23
C LYS A 82 -9.32 -5.28 5.98
N PRO A 83 -10.65 -5.14 5.87
CA PRO A 83 -11.31 -3.84 5.98
C PRO A 83 -11.17 -3.29 7.39
N ILE A 84 -11.17 -1.97 7.49
CA ILE A 84 -11.32 -1.24 8.75
C ILE A 84 -12.77 -0.79 8.85
N VAL A 85 -13.45 -1.18 9.93
CA VAL A 85 -14.84 -0.81 10.22
C VAL A 85 -14.83 -0.06 11.55
N ASP A 86 -15.25 1.20 11.53
CA ASP A 86 -15.31 2.07 12.72
C ASP A 86 -13.99 2.09 13.53
N GLY A 87 -12.86 2.24 12.82
CA GLY A 87 -11.52 2.25 13.43
C GLY A 87 -11.03 0.88 13.94
N THR A 88 -11.80 -0.18 13.72
CA THR A 88 -11.51 -1.52 14.22
C THR A 88 -11.28 -2.51 13.08
N VAL A 89 -10.37 -3.45 13.30
CA VAL A 89 -10.09 -4.58 12.42
C VAL A 89 -10.28 -5.86 13.21
N THR A 90 -11.08 -6.78 12.69
CA THR A 90 -11.36 -8.06 13.36
C THR A 90 -10.76 -9.21 12.56
N VAL A 91 -9.92 -10.01 13.21
CA VAL A 91 -9.42 -11.29 12.69
C VAL A 91 -10.12 -12.41 13.44
N ARG A 92 -10.85 -13.26 12.73
CA ARG A 92 -11.59 -14.38 13.31
C ARG A 92 -10.91 -15.69 12.99
N ARG A 93 -11.19 -16.72 13.80
CA ARG A 93 -10.87 -18.10 13.43
C ARG A 93 -11.44 -18.41 12.04
N GLY A 94 -10.63 -18.99 11.17
CA GLY A 94 -10.92 -19.26 9.77
C GLY A 94 -10.55 -18.12 8.81
N ASP A 95 -10.14 -16.94 9.29
CA ASP A 95 -9.55 -15.91 8.42
C ASP A 95 -8.16 -16.37 7.96
N LEU A 96 -8.03 -16.68 6.67
CA LEU A 96 -6.80 -17.24 6.10
C LEU A 96 -5.86 -16.16 5.57
N ALA A 97 -4.55 -16.37 5.72
CA ALA A 97 -3.52 -15.48 5.19
C ALA A 97 -3.64 -15.31 3.67
N ASP A 98 -3.54 -14.07 3.19
CA ASP A 98 -3.59 -13.76 1.76
C ASP A 98 -2.24 -13.98 1.08
N TYR A 99 -1.13 -13.80 1.81
CA TYR A 99 0.22 -13.96 1.28
C TYR A 99 1.24 -14.37 2.35
N ALA A 100 2.38 -14.87 1.88
CA ALA A 100 3.60 -15.11 2.65
C ALA A 100 4.79 -14.33 2.05
N LEU A 101 5.68 -13.84 2.91
CA LEU A 101 6.94 -13.18 2.57
C LEU A 101 8.10 -13.85 3.30
N ALA A 102 9.17 -14.19 2.57
CA ALA A 102 10.43 -14.56 3.20
C ALA A 102 11.13 -13.31 3.75
N ILE A 103 11.72 -13.42 4.94
CA ILE A 103 12.46 -12.35 5.62
C ILE A 103 13.85 -12.86 5.98
N HIS A 104 14.88 -12.14 5.51
CA HIS A 104 16.28 -12.45 5.79
C HIS A 104 16.98 -11.22 6.36
N GLY A 105 17.30 -11.22 7.67
CA GLY A 105 18.08 -10.15 8.29
C GLY A 105 17.47 -8.74 8.18
N GLY A 106 16.16 -8.61 7.94
CA GLY A 106 15.46 -7.34 7.74
C GLY A 106 15.14 -7.00 6.27
N GLU A 107 15.69 -7.78 5.33
CA GLU A 107 15.38 -7.71 3.91
C GLU A 107 14.21 -8.62 3.54
N ILE A 108 13.50 -8.26 2.48
CA ILE A 108 12.37 -9.03 1.96
C ILE A 108 12.85 -9.89 0.80
N GLY A 109 12.68 -11.20 0.94
CA GLY A 109 12.96 -12.18 -0.09
C GLY A 109 11.75 -12.43 -0.99
N GLU A 110 11.59 -13.68 -1.41
CA GLU A 110 10.47 -14.09 -2.25
C GLU A 110 9.12 -13.93 -1.56
N HIS A 111 8.09 -13.68 -2.38
CA HIS A 111 6.71 -13.57 -1.92
C HIS A 111 5.82 -14.56 -2.65
N ARG A 112 4.81 -15.07 -1.94
CA ARG A 112 3.81 -15.99 -2.50
C ARG A 112 2.43 -15.51 -2.12
N LEU A 113 1.57 -15.30 -3.11
CA LEU A 113 0.15 -15.08 -2.86
C LEU A 113 -0.49 -16.44 -2.55
N LEU A 114 -1.07 -16.56 -1.36
CA LEU A 114 -1.72 -17.78 -0.90
C LEU A 114 -3.18 -17.84 -1.35
N LYS A 115 -3.76 -16.66 -1.63
CA LYS A 115 -5.09 -16.49 -2.20
C LYS A 115 -5.01 -16.29 -3.71
N ALA A 116 -5.62 -17.20 -4.46
CA ALA A 116 -5.79 -17.10 -5.90
C ALA A 116 -7.28 -17.10 -6.24
N MET A 117 -7.78 -15.99 -6.82
CA MET A 117 -9.15 -15.76 -7.33
C MET A 117 -10.35 -16.33 -6.53
N ASP A 118 -10.53 -17.64 -6.48
CA ASP A 118 -11.63 -18.36 -5.81
C ASP A 118 -11.17 -19.34 -4.71
N ARG A 119 -9.86 -19.56 -4.51
CA ARG A 119 -9.32 -20.60 -3.61
C ARG A 119 -8.04 -20.18 -2.90
N TYR A 120 -7.79 -20.81 -1.76
CA TYR A 120 -6.51 -20.73 -1.05
C TYR A 120 -5.68 -21.96 -1.43
N VAL A 121 -4.45 -21.71 -1.91
CA VAL A 121 -3.48 -22.76 -2.27
C VAL A 121 -2.92 -23.42 -1.00
N GLU A 122 -2.72 -22.61 0.04
CA GLU A 122 -2.30 -23.03 1.37
C GLU A 122 -3.20 -22.32 2.39
N ARG A 123 -3.61 -23.03 3.43
CA ARG A 123 -4.59 -22.53 4.40
C ARG A 123 -3.88 -22.28 5.73
N GLU A 124 -3.47 -21.03 5.90
CA GLU A 124 -2.81 -20.54 7.10
C GLU A 124 -3.79 -19.68 7.91
N ASP A 125 -4.28 -20.19 9.04
CA ASP A 125 -5.21 -19.45 9.91
C ASP A 125 -4.49 -18.31 10.61
N MET A 126 -4.86 -17.07 10.29
CA MET A 126 -4.16 -15.90 10.81
C MET A 126 -4.35 -15.69 12.30
N LEU A 127 -5.50 -16.06 12.86
CA LEU A 127 -5.70 -15.93 14.31
C LEU A 127 -4.75 -16.89 15.04
N GLU A 128 -4.68 -18.14 14.60
CA GLU A 128 -3.77 -19.15 15.17
C GLU A 128 -2.30 -18.70 15.05
N ARG A 129 -1.90 -18.17 13.89
CA ARG A 129 -0.52 -17.67 13.69
C ARG A 129 -0.19 -16.43 14.51
N ILE A 130 -1.14 -15.54 14.74
CA ILE A 130 -0.94 -14.40 15.64
C ILE A 130 -0.80 -14.87 17.10
N LEU A 131 -1.62 -15.83 17.53
CA LEU A 131 -1.53 -16.40 18.87
C LEU A 131 -0.21 -17.15 19.08
N GLU A 132 0.25 -17.90 18.08
CA GLU A 132 1.55 -18.57 18.09
C GLU A 132 2.70 -17.55 18.16
N ALA A 133 2.67 -16.53 17.30
CA ALA A 133 3.67 -15.46 17.30
C ALA A 133 3.75 -14.78 18.68
N ARG A 134 2.59 -14.47 19.28
CA ARG A 134 2.51 -13.92 20.64
C ARG A 134 3.13 -14.86 21.68
N ALA A 135 2.78 -16.14 21.65
CA ALA A 135 3.28 -17.13 22.61
C ALA A 135 4.81 -17.32 22.51
N LYS A 136 5.36 -17.20 21.29
CA LYS A 136 6.80 -17.32 21.02
C LYS A 136 7.58 -16.00 21.10
N GLY A 137 6.91 -14.89 21.42
CA GLY A 137 7.55 -13.56 21.45
C GLY A 137 7.97 -13.03 20.08
N LEU A 138 7.41 -13.57 19.00
CA LEU A 138 7.61 -13.11 17.62
C LEU A 138 6.78 -11.86 17.33
N ARG A 139 7.14 -11.15 16.26
CA ARG A 139 6.45 -9.91 15.86
C ARG A 139 5.11 -10.21 15.19
N PHE A 140 4.09 -9.46 15.56
CA PHE A 140 2.79 -9.42 14.88
C PHE A 140 2.23 -8.00 14.98
N GLY A 141 1.30 -7.64 14.11
CA GLY A 141 0.67 -6.33 14.18
C GLY A 141 -0.04 -5.93 12.91
N VAL A 142 -0.03 -4.63 12.64
CA VAL A 142 -0.68 -4.06 11.45
C VAL A 142 0.26 -3.22 10.61
N GLN A 143 -0.01 -3.16 9.31
CA GLN A 143 0.83 -2.51 8.32
C GLN A 143 -0.03 -1.71 7.34
N ARG A 144 0.30 -0.42 7.17
CA ARG A 144 -0.37 0.49 6.22
C ARG A 144 0.04 0.21 4.77
N CYS A 145 1.27 -0.25 4.54
CA CYS A 145 1.73 -0.65 3.21
C CYS A 145 0.94 -1.89 2.76
N LEU A 146 0.45 -1.93 1.53
CA LEU A 146 -0.30 -3.08 1.04
C LEU A 146 0.59 -4.05 0.24
N TYR A 147 1.92 -3.90 0.28
CA TYR A 147 2.85 -4.84 -0.33
C TYR A 147 2.71 -6.24 0.31
N PRO A 148 2.72 -7.35 -0.47
CA PRO A 148 2.93 -7.44 -1.92
C PRO A 148 1.65 -7.34 -2.77
N ILE A 149 0.47 -7.17 -2.14
CA ILE A 149 -0.82 -7.05 -2.85
C ILE A 149 -0.88 -5.79 -3.74
N CYS A 150 -0.12 -4.74 -3.39
CA CYS A 150 -0.04 -3.51 -4.17
C CYS A 150 1.42 -3.11 -4.44
N ASN A 151 1.78 -3.01 -5.72
CA ASN A 151 3.10 -2.59 -6.20
C ASN A 151 3.09 -1.27 -6.99
N ARG A 152 1.98 -0.52 -6.97
CA ARG A 152 1.79 0.68 -7.82
C ARG A 152 2.92 1.73 -7.72
N CYS A 153 3.46 1.94 -6.53
CA CYS A 153 4.58 2.89 -6.36
C CYS A 153 5.89 2.37 -6.94
N LEU A 154 6.10 1.04 -6.93
CA LEU A 154 7.25 0.38 -7.54
C LEU A 154 7.10 0.41 -9.07
N ASP A 155 5.98 -0.11 -9.59
CA ASP A 155 5.70 -0.19 -11.03
C ASP A 155 5.70 1.19 -11.70
N GLY A 156 5.23 2.19 -10.95
CA GLY A 156 5.14 3.56 -11.41
C GLY A 156 6.45 4.35 -11.36
N CYS A 157 7.47 3.83 -10.68
CA CYS A 157 8.72 4.54 -10.50
C CYS A 157 9.63 4.35 -11.73
N LYS A 158 9.52 5.29 -12.68
CA LYS A 158 10.36 5.32 -13.89
C LYS A 158 11.81 5.80 -13.63
N SER A 159 12.49 5.30 -12.60
CA SER A 159 13.93 5.58 -12.43
C SER A 159 14.73 4.79 -13.47
N VAL A 160 15.16 5.51 -14.51
CA VAL A 160 15.83 4.95 -15.70
C VAL A 160 17.35 5.15 -15.68
N MET A 161 17.92 5.79 -14.64
CA MET A 161 19.37 5.98 -14.60
C MET A 161 20.04 4.92 -13.72
N ARG A 162 20.62 3.90 -14.38
CA ARG A 162 21.62 2.94 -13.86
C ARG A 162 21.17 1.67 -13.13
N ARG A 163 19.93 1.17 -13.36
CA ARG A 163 19.39 -0.05 -12.70
C ARG A 163 19.26 0.04 -11.17
N ASP A 164 19.37 1.24 -10.59
CA ASP A 164 19.13 1.46 -9.17
C ASP A 164 17.62 1.61 -8.93
N TYR A 165 17.02 0.66 -8.22
CA TYR A 165 15.63 0.75 -7.77
C TYR A 165 15.57 1.75 -6.60
N PRO A 166 14.95 2.94 -6.77
CA PRO A 166 14.94 3.97 -5.73
C PRO A 166 14.03 3.62 -4.56
N ILE A 167 13.14 2.64 -4.74
CA ILE A 167 12.23 2.13 -3.73
C ILE A 167 12.54 0.63 -3.57
N SER A 168 12.96 0.23 -2.38
CA SER A 168 13.01 -1.17 -1.96
C SER A 168 11.95 -1.40 -0.89
N MET A 169 11.63 -2.66 -0.57
CA MET A 169 10.80 -2.98 0.59
C MET A 169 11.70 -3.55 1.68
N ARG A 170 11.42 -3.17 2.93
CA ARG A 170 12.19 -3.59 4.10
C ARG A 170 11.26 -3.90 5.27
N VAL A 171 11.78 -4.61 6.26
CA VAL A 171 11.10 -4.82 7.54
C VAL A 171 11.47 -3.68 8.49
N GLY A 172 10.48 -2.93 8.94
CA GLY A 172 10.62 -1.88 9.94
C GLY A 172 10.81 -2.44 11.35
N GLU A 173 11.13 -1.56 12.31
CA GLU A 173 11.45 -1.95 13.69
C GLU A 173 10.32 -2.68 14.42
N ARG A 174 9.05 -2.40 14.05
CA ARG A 174 7.87 -3.07 14.60
C ARG A 174 7.56 -4.40 13.88
N GLY A 175 8.38 -4.81 12.91
CA GLY A 175 8.19 -6.01 12.10
C GLY A 175 7.26 -5.82 10.89
N ASN A 176 6.74 -4.61 10.68
CA ASN A 176 5.91 -4.28 9.52
C ASN A 176 6.76 -4.12 8.25
N VAL A 177 6.22 -4.47 7.09
CA VAL A 177 6.83 -4.15 5.80
C VAL A 177 6.53 -2.70 5.42
N GLU A 178 7.56 -2.00 4.98
CA GLU A 178 7.47 -0.62 4.52
C GLU A 178 8.46 -0.32 3.40
N PRO A 179 8.16 0.67 2.55
CA PRO A 179 9.09 1.11 1.52
C PRO A 179 10.33 1.77 2.14
N GLY A 180 11.52 1.37 1.69
CA GLY A 180 12.79 2.03 1.92
C GLY A 180 13.22 2.83 0.69
N PHE A 181 13.97 3.91 0.90
CA PHE A 181 14.41 4.80 -0.17
C PHE A 181 15.94 4.96 -0.19
N ALA A 182 16.55 4.68 -1.33
CA ALA A 182 17.95 4.96 -1.55
C ALA A 182 18.14 6.47 -1.83
N LYS A 183 18.95 7.13 -0.99
CA LYS A 183 19.27 8.55 -1.18
C LYS A 183 20.06 8.71 -2.49
N GLY A 184 19.65 9.68 -3.31
CA GLY A 184 20.34 10.03 -4.56
C GLY A 184 19.82 9.35 -5.84
N SER A 185 19.06 8.26 -5.75
CA SER A 185 18.50 7.57 -6.93
C SER A 185 17.05 7.97 -7.29
N CYS A 186 16.35 8.63 -6.36
CA CYS A 186 14.99 9.10 -6.59
C CYS A 186 14.97 10.40 -7.44
N PRO A 187 14.23 10.44 -8.56
CA PRO A 187 14.11 11.60 -9.45
C PRO A 187 13.14 12.67 -8.90
N ARG A 188 12.57 12.43 -7.70
CA ARG A 188 11.64 13.36 -7.03
C ARG A 188 10.43 13.72 -7.89
N CYS A 189 9.93 12.77 -8.66
CA CYS A 189 8.84 13.01 -9.60
C CYS A 189 7.44 12.96 -8.95
N GLY A 190 7.35 12.71 -7.64
CA GLY A 190 6.12 12.73 -6.84
C GLY A 190 5.01 11.72 -7.18
N LYS A 191 5.16 10.91 -8.23
CA LYS A 191 4.15 9.92 -8.65
C LYS A 191 3.77 8.92 -7.57
N CYS A 192 4.75 8.50 -6.77
CA CYS A 192 4.54 7.52 -5.72
C CYS A 192 3.60 8.01 -4.61
N PHE A 193 3.50 9.33 -4.37
CA PHE A 193 2.55 9.92 -3.42
C PHE A 193 1.12 9.85 -3.90
N VAL A 194 0.93 10.17 -5.19
CA VAL A 194 -0.38 10.22 -5.83
C VAL A 194 -0.92 8.81 -6.03
N TRP A 195 -0.06 7.87 -6.42
CA TRP A 195 -0.47 6.51 -6.78
C TRP A 195 -0.53 5.54 -5.60
N CYS A 196 0.00 5.89 -4.42
CA CYS A 196 -0.10 5.06 -3.23
C CYS A 196 -1.53 5.14 -2.64
N PRO A 197 -2.36 4.09 -2.79
CA PRO A 197 -3.76 4.15 -2.34
C PRO A 197 -3.88 4.20 -0.82
N SER A 198 -2.89 3.67 -0.09
CA SER A 198 -2.87 3.70 1.37
C SER A 198 -2.24 4.96 1.96
N GLY A 199 -1.70 5.85 1.14
CA GLY A 199 -1.08 7.11 1.59
C GLY A 199 0.14 6.91 2.50
N VAL A 200 0.85 5.79 2.37
CA VAL A 200 2.07 5.47 3.14
C VAL A 200 3.24 6.35 2.73
N LEU A 201 3.21 6.86 1.51
CA LEU A 201 4.23 7.75 0.97
C LEU A 201 3.70 9.18 1.00
N ARG A 202 4.40 10.06 1.71
CA ARG A 202 4.09 11.49 1.77
C ARG A 202 5.27 12.33 1.30
N ASP A 203 4.94 13.52 0.82
CA ASP A 203 5.88 14.57 0.47
C ASP A 203 6.68 15.00 1.72
N SER A 204 8.02 15.01 1.66
CA SER A 204 8.88 15.51 2.74
C SER A 204 8.74 17.02 3.02
N GLY A 205 8.17 17.78 2.09
CA GLY A 205 7.96 19.23 2.16
C GLY A 205 6.59 19.66 2.70
N SER A 206 5.62 18.74 2.88
CA SER A 206 4.33 19.08 3.49
C SER A 206 4.45 19.03 5.01
N LEU A 207 4.39 20.19 5.67
CA LEU A 207 4.39 20.35 7.13
C LEU A 207 3.09 19.89 7.83
N THR A 208 2.19 19.22 7.13
CA THR A 208 0.90 18.79 7.70
C THR A 208 0.96 17.31 8.08
N ASN A 209 0.96 17.06 9.40
CA ASN A 209 0.68 15.75 10.01
C ASN A 209 -0.75 15.31 9.71
#